data_AF-A0A9W6KUF5-F1
#
_entry.id   AF-A0A9W6KUF5-F1
#
_cell.length_a   1.000
_cell.length_b   1.000
_cell.length_c   1.000
_cell.angle_alpha   90.00
_cell.angle_beta   90.00
_cell.angle_gamma   90.00
#
_symmetry.space_group_name_H-M   'P 1'
#
loop_
_entity.id
_entity.type
_entity.pdbx_description
1 polymer ?
#
loop_
_entity_poly.entity_id
_entity_poly.type
_entity_poly.pdbx_seq_one_letter_code
_entity_poly.pdbx_strand_id
1 'polypeptide(L)' 'MDRLTDFVSRALADQFSAPETMRRLVHAILQHQQDALQDDATAVLVHWQPGAGMPGPDDVVAPPD' A
#
# COMPACT_ATOMS: atom_id res chain seq x y z
N MET A 1 14.73 -10.67 7.84
CA MET A 1 13.26 -10.74 7.65
C MET A 1 12.51 -9.81 8.60
N ASP A 2 12.68 -9.89 9.92
CA ASP A 2 11.98 -9.01 10.89
C ASP A 2 12.01 -7.50 10.57
N ARG A 3 13.13 -6.97 10.09
CA ARG A 3 13.23 -5.53 9.76
C ARG A 3 12.52 -5.13 8.47
N LEU A 4 12.40 -6.04 7.50
CA LEU A 4 11.60 -5.82 6.29
C LEU A 4 10.12 -5.74 6.67
N THR A 5 9.67 -6.64 7.56
CA THR A 5 8.32 -6.64 8.10
C THR A 5 8.02 -5.38 8.90
N ASP A 6 8.93 -4.92 9.75
CA ASP A 6 8.77 -3.67 10.50
C ASP A 6 8.68 -2.46 9.56
N PHE A 7 9.51 -2.43 8.51
CA PHE A 7 9.47 -1.37 7.50
C PHE A 7 8.16 -1.35 6.71
N VAL A 8 7.71 -2.52 6.22
CA VAL A 8 6.44 -2.65 5.50
C VAL A 8 5.27 -2.24 6.40
N SER A 9 5.28 -2.69 7.66
CA SER A 9 4.23 -2.34 8.64
C SER A 9 4.17 -0.83 8.88
N ARG A 10 5.32 -0.17 9.03
CA ARG A 10 5.41 1.28 9.26
C ARG A 10 5.04 2.08 8.00
N ALA A 11 5.50 1.65 6.83
CA ALA A 11 5.17 2.29 5.55
C ALA A 11 3.68 2.17 5.18
N LEU A 12 3.04 1.06 5.53
CA LEU A 12 1.59 0.89 5.39
C LEU A 12 0.81 1.70 6.43
N ALA A 13 1.34 1.85 7.65
CA ALA A 13 0.72 2.66 8.70
C ALA A 13 0.75 4.18 8.40
N ASP A 14 1.74 4.65 7.66
CA ASP A 14 1.86 6.06 7.25
C ASP A 14 0.84 6.49 6.17
N GLN A 15 -0.02 5.60 5.66
CA GLN A 15 -1.06 5.90 4.66
C GLN A 15 -0.53 6.60 3.39
N PHE A 16 0.74 6.36 3.02
CA PHE A 16 1.28 6.89 1.77
C PHE A 16 0.53 6.31 0.56
N SER A 17 0.54 7.07 -0.54
CA SER A 17 0.04 6.56 -1.82
C SER A 17 0.82 5.29 -2.21
N ALA A 18 0.14 4.33 -2.84
CA ALA A 18 0.75 3.08 -3.28
C ALA A 18 2.12 3.24 -3.99
N PRO A 19 2.33 4.21 -4.92
CA PRO A 19 3.64 4.38 -5.54
C PRO A 19 4.75 4.81 -4.55
N GLU A 20 4.42 5.64 -3.56
CA GLU A 20 5.39 6.10 -2.56
C GLU A 20 5.77 4.99 -1.58
N THR A 21 4.81 4.15 -1.19
CA THR A 21 5.06 2.94 -0.40
C THR A 21 6.00 1.98 -1.13
N MET A 22 5.79 1.77 -2.43
CA MET A 22 6.66 0.92 -3.26
C MET A 22 8.08 1.50 -3.38
N ARG A 23 8.20 2.81 -3.63
CA ARG A 23 9.51 3.49 -3.74
C ARG A 23 10.33 3.32 -2.46
N ARG A 24 9.69 3.49 -1.31
CA ARG A 24 10.32 3.33 0.02
C ARG A 24 10.73 1.88 0.28
N LEU A 25 9.89 0.92 -0.09
CA LEU A 25 10.19 -0.50 0.05
C LEU A 25 11.44 -0.89 -0.76
N VAL A 26 11.51 -0.48 -2.02
CA VAL A 26 12.68 -0.75 -2.89
C VAL A 26 13.96 -0.16 -2.30
N HIS A 27 13.93 1.10 -1.84
CA HIS A 27 15.10 1.73 -1.20
C HIS A 27 15.53 1.00 0.08
N ALA A 28 14.58 0.58 0.91
CA ALA A 28 14.90 -0.16 2.13
C ALA A 28 15.55 -1.53 1.83
N ILE A 29 15.08 -2.22 0.79
CA ILE A 29 15.66 -3.49 0.34
C ILE A 29 17.09 -3.27 -0.18
N LEU A 30 17.30 -2.26 -1.03
CA LEU A 30 18.63 -1.94 -1.57
C LEU A 30 19.62 -1.56 -0.46
N GLN A 31 19.20 -0.71 0.49
CA GLN A 31 20.03 -0.36 1.65
C GLN A 31 20.35 -1.60 2.51
N HIS A 32 19.42 -2.55 2.64
CA HIS A 32 19.65 -3.77 3.40
C HIS A 32 20.66 -4.70 2.72
N GLN A 33 20.62 -4.75 1.39
CA GLN A 33 21.51 -5.57 0.56
C GLN A 33 22.86 -4.87 0.28
N GLN A 34 23.20 -3.81 1.02
CA GLN A 34 24.41 -2.99 0.82
C GLN A 34 24.56 -2.49 -0.63
N ASP A 35 23.46 -2.09 -1.26
CA ASP A 35 23.39 -1.65 -2.66
C ASP A 35 23.69 -2.76 -3.69
N ALA A 36 23.90 -4.01 -3.24
CA ALA A 36 24.21 -5.16 -4.07
C ALA A 36 23.13 -6.23 -3.93
N LEU A 37 22.16 -6.20 -4.85
CA LEU A 37 21.17 -7.26 -4.96
C LEU A 37 21.90 -8.56 -5.36
N GLN A 38 22.05 -9.51 -4.43
CA GLN A 38 22.78 -10.75 -4.68
C GLN A 38 22.11 -11.64 -5.76
N ASP A 39 20.81 -11.46 -5.99
CA ASP A 39 19.98 -12.19 -6.94
C ASP A 39 18.90 -11.26 -7.55
N ASP A 40 18.22 -11.69 -8.62
CA ASP A 40 17.07 -10.96 -9.17
C ASP A 40 15.92 -10.89 -8.14
N ALA A 41 15.50 -9.67 -7.77
CA ALA A 41 14.36 -9.45 -6.86
C ALA A 41 13.21 -8.71 -7.56
N THR A 42 12.01 -9.30 -7.52
CA THR A 42 10.78 -8.69 -8.02
C THR A 42 9.81 -8.49 -6.86
N ALA A 43 9.22 -7.29 -6.73
CA ALA A 43 8.22 -6.97 -5.71
C ALA A 43 6.95 -6.41 -6.38
N VAL A 44 5.78 -6.81 -5.85
CA VAL A 44 4.46 -6.38 -6.32
C VAL A 44 3.66 -5.83 -5.15
N LEU A 45 3.11 -4.62 -5.30
CA LEU A 45 2.22 -4.00 -4.32
C LEU A 45 0.78 -3.98 -4.87
N VAL A 46 -0.15 -4.55 -4.11
CA VAL A 46 -1.59 -4.54 -4.43
C VAL A 46 -2.30 -3.68 -3.38
N HIS A 47 -2.94 -2.62 -3.83
CA HIS A 47 -3.82 -1.79 -3.01
C HIS A 47 -5.28 -2.16 -3.35
N TRP A 48 -6.08 -2.54 -2.36
CA TRP A 48 -7.52 -2.71 -2.54
C TRP A 48 -8.26 -1.43 -2.14
N GLN A 49 -8.83 -0.72 -3.11
CA GLN A 49 -9.72 0.41 -2.83
C GLN A 49 -11.13 -0.16 -2.65
N PRO A 50 -11.72 -0.12 -1.44
CA PRO A 50 -13.14 -0.43 -1.32
C PRO A 50 -13.89 0.59 -2.20
N GLY A 51 -14.66 0.09 -3.17
CA GLY A 51 -15.35 0.93 -4.13
C GLY A 51 -16.19 1.99 -3.41
N ALA A 52 -16.04 3.25 -3.82
CA ALA A 52 -16.99 4.30 -3.52
C ALA A 52 -18.33 3.89 -4.17
N GLY A 53 -19.14 3.13 -3.44
CA GLY A 53 -20.19 2.33 -4.06
C GLY A 53 -21.17 1.74 -3.07
N MET A 54 -21.48 2.46 -2.00
CA MET A 54 -22.81 2.40 -1.44
C MET A 54 -23.17 3.81 -0.99
N PRO A 55 -24.07 4.53 -1.69
CA PRO A 55 -24.70 5.67 -1.05
C PRO A 55 -25.26 5.20 0.28
N GLY A 56 -25.01 5.97 1.34
CA GLY A 56 -25.64 5.72 2.63
C GLY A 56 -27.17 5.71 2.46
N PRO A 57 -27.91 5.11 3.40
CA PRO A 57 -29.38 5.08 3.35
C PRO A 57 -30.01 6.48 3.22
N ASP A 58 -29.26 7.55 3.50
CA ASP A 58 -29.65 8.95 3.36
C ASP A 58 -29.71 9.48 1.91
N ASP A 59 -29.14 8.78 0.92
CA ASP A 59 -29.16 9.22 -0.50
C ASP A 59 -30.37 8.67 -1.28
N VAL A 60 -31.13 7.73 -0.69
CA VAL A 60 -32.41 7.29 -1.25
C VAL A 60 -33.46 8.36 -0.96
N VAL A 61 -33.56 9.33 -1.86
CA VAL A 61 -34.75 10.17 -1.93
C VAL A 61 -35.95 9.28 -2.27
N ALA A 62 -36.87 9.14 -1.33
CA ALA A 62 -38.13 8.42 -1.56
C ALA A 62 -38.89 9.10 -2.72
N PRO A 63 -39.53 8.34 -3.63
CA PRO A 63 -40.34 8.93 -4.68
C PRO A 63 -41.53 9.69 -4.07
N PRO A 64 -41.93 10.85 -4.63
CA PRO A 64 -43.08 11.58 -4.12
C PRO A 64 -44.39 10.81 -4.37
N ASP A 65 -45.32 10.93 -3.41
CA ASP A 65 -46.68 10.34 -3.38
C ASP A 65 -47.55 10.79 -4.57
#